data_AF-A0A848SVS9-F1
#
_entry.id   AF-A0A848SVS9-F1
#
_cell.length_a   1.000
_cell.length_b   1.000
_cell.length_c   1.000
_cell.angle_alpha   90.00
_cell.angle_beta   90.00
_cell.angle_gamma   90.00
#
_symmetry.space_group_name_H-M   'P 1'
#
loop_
_entity.id
_entity.type
_entity.pdbx_description
1 polymer ?
#
loop_
_entity_poly.entity_id
_entity_poly.type
_entity_poly.pdbx_seq_one_letter_code
_entity_poly.pdbx_strand_id
1 'polypeptide(L)'
;GCNFIGFGVGWDNWKSKDLTSILDNAAVRLAVKAPEDKTIFGLTFICLMEDYSGNFIAGNFKSKYFQEPPIRDSWQYIYLPFNEFEESAEFELNNVKQMSFEFFGSSRIVIGDIEIVEFNDHKADPLPYKLKVEEKLPHNIFDQGFHENNYWGLIEDECRKAKILTEDGNQFISYSWESGKDFPCNDIKWGFSWSGWHPVDFANLPSSASLEFDIRSTDMPNIKIGVIDYNFGNHSVALSSYYPQNSKGSSWVRVKIPLKDLVSGDIQKDNIKQIVFIHSGKGKIDLDNIKLLNS
;
A
#
# COMPACT_ATOMS: atom_id res chain seq x y z
N GLY A 1 -20.39 0.01 10.64
CA GLY A 1 -21.31 0.44 9.57
C GLY A 1 -20.64 0.12 8.24
N CYS A 2 -21.34 -0.55 7.32
CA CYS A 2 -20.87 -1.13 6.04
C CYS A 2 -19.34 -1.16 5.84
N ASN A 3 -18.70 -2.25 6.28
CA ASN A 3 -17.24 -2.44 6.27
C ASN A 3 -16.68 -2.92 4.91
N PHE A 4 -17.54 -3.14 3.91
CA PHE A 4 -17.14 -3.64 2.59
C PHE A 4 -17.61 -2.69 1.50
N ILE A 5 -16.66 -2.18 0.72
CA ILE A 5 -16.92 -1.45 -0.53
C ILE A 5 -16.38 -2.32 -1.64
N GLY A 6 -17.28 -3.00 -2.34
CA GLY A 6 -16.87 -3.96 -3.37
C GLY A 6 -18.03 -4.61 -4.09
N PHE A 7 -17.68 -5.51 -5.00
CA PHE A 7 -18.65 -6.34 -5.71
C PHE A 7 -18.12 -7.78 -5.84
N GLY A 8 -19.04 -8.74 -5.88
CA GLY A 8 -18.75 -10.16 -6.08
C GLY A 8 -19.23 -10.63 -7.45
N VAL A 9 -18.48 -11.54 -8.05
CA VAL A 9 -18.84 -12.27 -9.26
C VAL A 9 -19.07 -13.74 -8.87
N GLY A 10 -20.34 -14.10 -8.70
CA GLY A 10 -20.75 -15.48 -8.54
C GLY A 10 -20.76 -16.19 -9.89
N TRP A 11 -19.66 -16.85 -10.25
CA TRP A 11 -19.57 -17.60 -11.50
C TRP A 11 -20.55 -18.79 -11.54
N ASP A 12 -21.16 -19.02 -12.70
CA ASP A 12 -22.05 -20.18 -12.94
C ASP A 12 -23.11 -20.36 -11.83
N ASN A 13 -23.77 -19.26 -11.45
CA ASN A 13 -24.80 -19.20 -10.42
C ASN A 13 -24.32 -19.73 -9.05
N TRP A 14 -23.16 -19.26 -8.59
CA TRP A 14 -22.61 -19.61 -7.28
C TRP A 14 -22.42 -21.11 -7.12
N LYS A 15 -21.95 -21.79 -8.17
CA LYS A 15 -21.52 -23.18 -8.07
C LYS A 15 -20.03 -23.24 -7.77
N SER A 16 -19.66 -24.24 -6.98
CA SER A 16 -18.27 -24.58 -6.68
C SER A 16 -17.41 -24.75 -7.93
N LYS A 17 -16.17 -24.33 -7.81
CA LYS A 17 -15.13 -24.44 -8.83
C LYS A 17 -13.88 -25.03 -8.23
N ASP A 18 -13.30 -25.96 -8.97
CA ASP A 18 -12.00 -26.51 -8.69
C ASP A 18 -10.96 -25.81 -9.56
N LEU A 19 -10.11 -24.99 -8.94
CA LEU A 19 -9.06 -24.22 -9.61
C LEU A 19 -7.70 -24.92 -9.56
N THR A 20 -7.59 -26.09 -8.89
CA THR A 20 -6.30 -26.76 -8.65
C THR A 20 -5.52 -27.06 -9.93
N SER A 21 -6.22 -27.38 -11.02
CA SER A 21 -5.62 -27.71 -12.31
C SER A 21 -5.13 -26.52 -13.13
N ILE A 22 -5.54 -25.29 -12.80
CA ILE A 22 -5.23 -24.08 -13.58
C ILE A 22 -4.43 -23.04 -12.81
N LEU A 23 -4.03 -23.33 -11.56
CA LEU A 23 -3.32 -22.41 -10.68
C LEU A 23 -2.06 -21.81 -11.32
N ASP A 24 -1.29 -22.65 -12.03
CA ASP A 24 0.00 -22.27 -12.60
C ASP A 24 -0.11 -21.62 -14.00
N ASN A 25 -1.26 -21.75 -14.67
CA ASN A 25 -1.40 -21.42 -16.09
C ASN A 25 -2.59 -20.50 -16.39
N ALA A 26 -3.22 -19.91 -15.38
CA ALA A 26 -4.37 -19.03 -15.57
C ALA A 26 -4.27 -17.75 -14.74
N ALA A 27 -5.00 -16.73 -15.20
CA ALA A 27 -5.11 -15.44 -14.54
C ALA A 27 -6.55 -14.91 -14.63
N VAL A 28 -6.92 -14.08 -13.65
CA VAL A 28 -8.03 -13.15 -13.80
C VAL A 28 -7.58 -12.01 -14.70
N ARG A 29 -8.26 -11.80 -15.82
CA ARG A 29 -8.07 -10.67 -16.73
C ARG A 29 -9.18 -9.66 -16.54
N LEU A 30 -8.80 -8.40 -16.35
CA LEU A 30 -9.73 -7.27 -16.35
C LEU A 30 -9.42 -6.34 -17.52
N ALA A 31 -10.43 -5.92 -18.26
CA ALA A 31 -10.32 -4.72 -19.09
C ALA A 31 -10.45 -3.50 -18.18
N VAL A 32 -9.49 -2.58 -18.24
CA VAL A 32 -9.50 -1.37 -17.41
C VAL A 32 -9.14 -0.14 -18.22
N LYS A 33 -9.64 1.02 -17.77
CA LYS A 33 -9.13 2.33 -18.18
C LYS A 33 -9.32 3.35 -17.07
N ALA A 34 -8.49 4.39 -17.10
CA ALA A 34 -8.65 5.54 -16.24
C ALA A 34 -9.83 6.41 -16.74
N PRO A 35 -10.47 7.21 -15.86
CA PRO A 35 -11.35 8.29 -16.30
C PRO A 35 -10.63 9.27 -17.21
N GLU A 36 -11.39 10.04 -17.99
CA GLU A 36 -10.89 11.05 -18.93
C GLU A 36 -9.82 11.96 -18.29
N ASP A 37 -8.71 12.14 -19.01
CA ASP A 37 -7.53 12.91 -18.59
C ASP A 37 -6.91 12.50 -17.24
N LYS A 38 -7.10 11.25 -16.80
CA LYS A 38 -6.46 10.68 -15.61
C LYS A 38 -5.42 9.64 -15.96
N THR A 39 -4.46 9.49 -15.05
CA THR A 39 -3.43 8.45 -15.07
C THR A 39 -3.42 7.76 -13.71
N ILE A 40 -3.41 6.43 -13.70
CA ILE A 40 -3.42 5.59 -12.50
C ILE A 40 -2.17 4.72 -12.52
N PHE A 41 -1.25 4.97 -11.58
CA PHE A 41 0.02 4.24 -11.49
C PHE A 41 -0.11 2.91 -10.74
N GLY A 42 -1.10 2.78 -9.87
CA GLY A 42 -1.40 1.53 -9.17
C GLY A 42 -2.85 1.46 -8.76
N LEU A 43 -3.35 0.24 -8.58
CA LEU A 43 -4.74 0.01 -8.25
C LEU A 43 -5.01 0.21 -6.76
N THR A 44 -6.23 0.63 -6.46
CA THR A 44 -6.75 0.76 -5.10
C THR A 44 -7.86 -0.25 -4.84
N PHE A 45 -7.69 -1.45 -5.38
CA PHE A 45 -8.53 -2.60 -5.07
C PHE A 45 -7.70 -3.89 -5.12
N ILE A 46 -8.17 -4.90 -4.41
CA ILE A 46 -7.66 -6.28 -4.45
C ILE A 46 -8.73 -7.20 -5.00
N CYS A 47 -8.30 -8.36 -5.48
CA CYS A 47 -9.20 -9.48 -5.73
C CYS A 47 -9.20 -10.38 -4.51
N LEU A 48 -10.37 -10.85 -4.09
CA LEU A 48 -10.53 -11.87 -3.08
C LEU A 48 -11.14 -13.11 -3.73
N MET A 49 -10.73 -14.29 -3.27
CA MET A 49 -11.48 -15.52 -3.50
C MET A 49 -12.06 -16.01 -2.17
N GLU A 50 -13.29 -16.51 -2.22
CA GLU A 50 -13.96 -17.14 -1.07
C GLU A 50 -14.26 -18.61 -1.42
N ASP A 51 -13.96 -19.52 -0.51
CA ASP A 51 -14.40 -20.92 -0.59
C ASP A 51 -15.74 -21.14 0.14
N TYR A 52 -16.35 -22.33 0.03
CA TYR A 52 -17.60 -22.60 0.78
C TYR A 52 -17.40 -22.79 2.28
N SER A 53 -16.17 -22.95 2.73
CA SER A 53 -15.82 -23.01 4.15
C SER A 53 -15.77 -21.61 4.77
N GLY A 54 -15.88 -20.55 3.96
CA GLY A 54 -15.92 -19.15 4.38
C GLY A 54 -14.53 -18.54 4.55
N ASN A 55 -13.49 -19.20 4.04
CA ASN A 55 -12.13 -18.69 4.08
C ASN A 55 -11.85 -17.83 2.85
N PHE A 56 -10.94 -16.86 3.01
CA PHE A 56 -10.57 -15.93 1.96
C PHE A 56 -9.07 -15.96 1.68
N ILE A 57 -8.71 -15.77 0.42
CA ILE A 57 -7.35 -15.43 0.00
C ILE A 57 -7.38 -14.16 -0.83
N ALA A 58 -6.38 -13.30 -0.67
CA ALA A 58 -6.27 -12.03 -1.37
C ALA A 58 -5.22 -12.10 -2.48
N GLY A 59 -5.48 -11.41 -3.58
CA GLY A 59 -4.57 -11.25 -4.71
C GLY A 59 -4.42 -9.78 -5.08
N ASN A 60 -3.17 -9.34 -5.21
CA ASN A 60 -2.83 -7.96 -5.55
C ASN A 60 -2.45 -7.85 -7.03
N PHE A 61 -3.07 -6.90 -7.75
CA PHE A 61 -2.70 -6.59 -9.12
C PHE A 61 -1.34 -5.86 -9.16
N LYS A 62 -0.28 -6.59 -9.48
CA LYS A 62 1.09 -6.06 -9.60
C LYS A 62 1.27 -5.36 -10.94
N SER A 63 1.91 -4.19 -10.96
CA SER A 63 2.14 -3.40 -12.19
C SER A 63 2.86 -4.17 -13.31
N LYS A 64 3.71 -5.15 -12.95
CA LYS A 64 4.37 -6.06 -13.91
C LYS A 64 3.40 -6.92 -14.74
N TYR A 65 2.14 -7.04 -14.32
CA TYR A 65 1.11 -7.78 -15.03
C TYR A 65 0.11 -6.87 -15.74
N PHE A 66 0.45 -5.60 -15.96
CA PHE A 66 -0.39 -4.73 -16.77
C PHE A 66 0.02 -4.88 -18.23
N GLN A 67 -0.92 -4.73 -19.16
CA GLN A 67 -0.57 -4.66 -20.57
C GLN A 67 0.33 -3.45 -20.84
N GLU A 68 -0.02 -2.29 -20.26
CA GLU A 68 0.79 -1.07 -20.37
C GLU A 68 0.61 -0.19 -19.12
N PRO A 69 1.57 -0.20 -18.19
CA PRO A 69 1.54 0.72 -17.05
C PRO A 69 2.08 2.11 -17.46
N PRO A 70 1.53 3.23 -16.93
CA PRO A 70 0.36 3.32 -16.06
C PRO A 70 -0.96 3.20 -16.83
N ILE A 71 -2.07 3.00 -16.10
CA ILE A 71 -3.40 2.96 -16.70
C ILE A 71 -3.82 4.38 -17.10
N ARG A 72 -4.17 4.57 -18.38
CA ARG A 72 -4.60 5.85 -18.98
C ARG A 72 -6.06 5.77 -19.45
N ASP A 73 -6.57 6.84 -20.06
CA ASP A 73 -7.89 6.83 -20.72
C ASP A 73 -7.86 6.09 -22.07
N SER A 74 -7.46 4.84 -22.02
CA SER A 74 -7.51 3.88 -23.11
C SER A 74 -7.67 2.49 -22.52
N TRP A 75 -8.52 1.67 -23.13
CA TRP A 75 -8.71 0.29 -22.69
C TRP A 75 -7.41 -0.48 -22.79
N GLN A 76 -7.07 -1.17 -21.70
CA GLN A 76 -5.97 -2.12 -21.64
C GLN A 76 -6.36 -3.29 -20.76
N TYR A 77 -5.68 -4.41 -20.91
CA TYR A 77 -5.86 -5.55 -20.01
C TYR A 77 -4.87 -5.48 -18.84
N ILE A 78 -5.33 -5.87 -17.66
CA ILE A 78 -4.48 -6.21 -16.52
C ILE A 78 -4.75 -7.63 -16.10
N TYR A 79 -3.72 -8.30 -15.58
CA TYR A 79 -3.77 -9.71 -15.24
C TYR A 79 -3.44 -9.90 -13.76
N LEU A 80 -4.16 -10.79 -13.10
CA LEU A 80 -3.83 -11.32 -11.78
C LEU A 80 -3.69 -12.84 -11.91
N PRO A 81 -2.44 -13.34 -12.07
CA PRO A 81 -2.16 -14.77 -12.07
C PRO A 81 -2.66 -15.43 -10.79
N PHE A 82 -3.19 -16.65 -10.88
CA PHE A 82 -3.71 -17.33 -9.69
C PHE A 82 -2.64 -17.68 -8.67
N ASN A 83 -1.39 -17.88 -9.10
CA ASN A 83 -0.25 -18.06 -8.20
C ASN A 83 0.21 -16.78 -7.47
N GLU A 84 -0.45 -15.63 -7.71
CA GLU A 84 -0.19 -14.38 -6.99
C GLU A 84 -1.20 -14.13 -5.85
N PHE A 85 -2.16 -15.04 -5.64
CA PHE A 85 -2.98 -15.04 -4.43
C PHE A 85 -2.18 -15.54 -3.24
N GLU A 86 -2.49 -15.01 -2.06
CA GLU A 86 -1.87 -15.43 -0.81
C GLU A 86 -2.07 -16.93 -0.54
N GLU A 87 -1.03 -17.58 -0.02
CA GLU A 87 -1.13 -18.96 0.44
C GLU A 87 -1.89 -19.00 1.78
N SER A 88 -2.87 -19.90 1.87
CA SER A 88 -3.58 -20.19 3.11
C SER A 88 -3.80 -21.69 3.26
N ALA A 89 -3.44 -22.24 4.41
CA ALA A 89 -3.69 -23.64 4.74
C ALA A 89 -5.18 -23.96 4.97
N GLU A 90 -5.99 -22.92 5.16
CA GLU A 90 -7.43 -23.04 5.45
C GLU A 90 -8.27 -22.93 4.18
N PHE A 91 -7.73 -22.36 3.10
CA PHE A 91 -8.47 -22.12 1.86
C PHE A 91 -8.51 -23.34 0.93
N GLU A 92 -9.71 -23.70 0.47
CA GLU A 92 -9.97 -24.85 -0.39
C GLU A 92 -10.04 -24.49 -1.88
N LEU A 93 -8.91 -24.61 -2.60
CA LEU A 93 -8.83 -24.34 -4.05
C LEU A 93 -9.74 -25.22 -4.92
N ASN A 94 -10.13 -26.40 -4.43
CA ASN A 94 -11.05 -27.30 -5.12
C ASN A 94 -12.53 -26.97 -4.89
N ASN A 95 -12.81 -25.94 -4.07
CA ASN A 95 -14.15 -25.63 -3.59
C ASN A 95 -14.43 -24.12 -3.57
N VAL A 96 -13.94 -23.38 -4.58
CA VAL A 96 -14.07 -21.92 -4.64
C VAL A 96 -15.50 -21.53 -5.00
N LYS A 97 -16.10 -20.70 -4.15
CA LYS A 97 -17.48 -20.22 -4.24
C LYS A 97 -17.60 -18.99 -5.13
N GLN A 98 -16.77 -17.98 -4.89
CA GLN A 98 -16.83 -16.71 -5.62
C GLN A 98 -15.49 -16.00 -5.69
N MET A 99 -15.44 -15.04 -6.61
CA MET A 99 -14.42 -14.01 -6.69
C MET A 99 -15.06 -12.67 -6.36
N SER A 100 -14.42 -11.84 -5.55
CA SER A 100 -14.88 -10.49 -5.25
C SER A 100 -13.75 -9.48 -5.36
N PHE A 101 -14.12 -8.21 -5.49
CA PHE A 101 -13.19 -7.10 -5.55
C PHE A 101 -13.48 -6.15 -4.40
N GLU A 102 -12.47 -5.89 -3.58
CA GLU A 102 -12.55 -4.97 -2.46
C GLU A 102 -11.76 -3.70 -2.77
N PHE A 103 -12.43 -2.55 -2.67
CA PHE A 103 -11.86 -1.24 -2.97
C PHE A 103 -11.43 -0.54 -1.68
N PHE A 104 -10.26 0.09 -1.74
CA PHE A 104 -9.71 0.93 -0.70
C PHE A 104 -9.31 2.30 -1.25
N GLY A 105 -9.21 3.29 -0.37
CA GLY A 105 -8.81 4.64 -0.74
C GLY A 105 -9.82 5.38 -1.64
N SER A 106 -9.34 6.45 -2.27
CA SER A 106 -10.12 7.34 -3.13
C SER A 106 -9.55 7.33 -4.55
N SER A 107 -9.93 6.35 -5.36
CA SER A 107 -9.65 6.36 -6.80
C SER A 107 -10.91 6.09 -7.62
N ARG A 108 -10.85 6.43 -8.91
CA ARG A 108 -11.87 6.07 -9.89
C ARG A 108 -11.19 5.31 -10.99
N ILE A 109 -11.67 4.11 -11.27
CA ILE A 109 -11.24 3.28 -12.38
C ILE A 109 -12.48 2.73 -13.07
N VAL A 110 -12.42 2.61 -14.39
CA VAL A 110 -13.46 1.95 -15.17
C VAL A 110 -13.02 0.51 -15.37
N ILE A 111 -13.85 -0.44 -14.92
CA ILE A 111 -13.66 -1.88 -15.11
C ILE A 111 -14.68 -2.34 -16.15
N GLY A 112 -14.19 -3.01 -17.17
CA GLY A 112 -14.98 -3.66 -18.22
C GLY A 112 -14.98 -5.18 -18.02
N ASP A 113 -14.72 -5.90 -19.11
CA ASP A 113 -14.69 -7.37 -19.14
C ASP A 113 -13.88 -7.97 -17.99
N ILE A 114 -14.45 -9.02 -17.37
CA ILE A 114 -13.84 -9.81 -16.30
C ILE A 114 -13.83 -11.26 -16.77
N GLU A 115 -12.64 -11.83 -16.95
CA GLU A 115 -12.47 -13.15 -17.54
C GLU A 115 -11.41 -13.97 -16.80
N ILE A 116 -11.52 -15.29 -16.86
CA ILE A 116 -10.41 -16.20 -16.57
C ILE A 116 -9.80 -16.59 -17.90
N VAL A 117 -8.49 -16.40 -18.04
CA VAL A 117 -7.76 -16.68 -19.28
C VAL A 117 -6.56 -17.57 -19.00
N GLU A 118 -6.13 -18.32 -20.01
CA GLU A 118 -4.80 -18.93 -20.01
C GLU A 118 -3.72 -17.83 -19.90
N PHE A 119 -2.68 -18.10 -19.13
CA PHE A 119 -1.64 -17.14 -18.78
C PHE A 119 -0.26 -17.80 -18.87
N ASN A 120 0.53 -17.36 -19.85
CA ASN A 120 1.87 -17.90 -20.15
C ASN A 120 2.98 -16.92 -19.74
N ASP A 121 2.90 -16.35 -18.52
CA ASP A 121 3.78 -15.29 -17.98
C ASP A 121 3.84 -14.03 -18.86
N HIS A 122 3.02 -13.03 -18.52
CA HIS A 122 3.08 -11.69 -19.12
C HIS A 122 3.91 -10.76 -18.24
N LYS A 123 4.92 -10.11 -18.81
CA LYS A 123 5.66 -9.03 -18.14
C LYS A 123 5.48 -7.75 -18.92
N ALA A 124 4.91 -6.76 -18.24
CA ALA A 124 4.84 -5.40 -18.72
C ALA A 124 6.25 -4.81 -18.89
N ASP A 125 6.37 -3.85 -19.80
CA ASP A 125 7.49 -2.92 -19.74
C ASP A 125 7.45 -2.17 -18.40
N PRO A 126 8.64 -1.85 -17.83
CA PRO A 126 8.70 -1.03 -16.62
C PRO A 126 7.94 0.27 -16.81
N LEU A 127 7.37 0.80 -15.72
CA LEU A 127 6.69 2.10 -15.73
C LEU A 127 7.58 3.16 -16.41
N PRO A 128 7.13 3.80 -17.51
CA PRO A 128 7.98 4.62 -18.37
C PRO A 128 8.36 5.96 -17.73
N TYR A 129 7.69 6.34 -16.64
CA TYR A 129 7.84 7.64 -15.98
C TYR A 129 8.36 7.46 -14.55
N LYS A 130 9.67 7.25 -14.41
CA LYS A 130 10.34 7.15 -13.11
C LYS A 130 10.92 8.49 -12.72
N LEU A 131 10.45 9.06 -11.62
CA LEU A 131 11.07 10.25 -11.05
C LEU A 131 12.39 9.85 -10.39
N LYS A 132 13.45 10.60 -10.69
CA LYS A 132 14.68 10.49 -9.91
C LYS A 132 14.51 11.23 -8.59
N VAL A 133 14.98 10.64 -7.51
CA VAL A 133 14.96 11.24 -6.17
C VAL A 133 15.71 12.59 -6.12
N GLU A 134 16.68 12.78 -7.02
CA GLU A 134 17.59 13.93 -7.02
C GLU A 134 16.98 15.24 -7.54
N GLU A 135 15.80 15.24 -8.18
CA GLU A 135 15.34 16.42 -8.93
C GLU A 135 14.79 17.58 -8.07
N LYS A 136 14.64 17.43 -6.74
CA LYS A 136 14.37 18.51 -5.76
C LYS A 136 14.34 17.98 -4.31
N LEU A 137 15.50 17.94 -3.64
CA LEU A 137 15.58 17.74 -2.19
C LEU A 137 16.07 19.01 -1.48
N PRO A 138 15.64 19.30 -0.23
CA PRO A 138 14.72 18.52 0.59
C PRO A 138 13.31 18.47 0.00
N HIS A 139 12.67 17.31 0.13
CA HIS A 139 11.28 17.14 -0.27
C HIS A 139 10.42 17.10 0.98
N ASN A 140 9.69 18.18 1.23
CA ASN A 140 8.72 18.22 2.31
C ASN A 140 7.48 17.43 1.91
N ILE A 141 7.12 16.46 2.74
CA ILE A 141 5.98 15.57 2.50
C ILE A 141 4.78 16.05 3.32
N PHE A 142 5.03 16.42 4.57
CA PHE A 142 4.02 16.92 5.49
C PHE A 142 4.34 18.37 5.86
N ASP A 143 3.82 19.30 5.07
CA ASP A 143 3.75 20.76 5.31
C ASP A 143 2.45 21.32 4.69
N GLN A 144 2.40 22.61 4.30
CA GLN A 144 1.24 23.18 3.58
C GLN A 144 0.84 22.43 2.28
N GLY A 145 1.68 21.51 1.79
CA GLY A 145 1.45 20.62 0.67
C GLY A 145 0.99 19.20 1.01
N PHE A 146 0.52 18.91 2.24
CA PHE A 146 -0.09 17.61 2.56
C PHE A 146 -1.44 17.44 1.85
N HIS A 147 -1.38 17.16 0.54
CA HIS A 147 -2.54 17.02 -0.31
C HIS A 147 -3.30 15.73 0.02
N GLU A 148 -4.61 15.83 0.18
CA GLU A 148 -5.51 14.72 0.53
C GLU A 148 -5.38 13.49 -0.38
N ASN A 149 -4.91 13.68 -1.61
CA ASN A 149 -4.72 12.61 -2.59
C ASN A 149 -3.38 11.87 -2.44
N ASN A 150 -2.49 12.27 -1.55
CA ASN A 150 -1.14 11.71 -1.42
C ASN A 150 -0.98 10.76 -0.24
N TYR A 151 -2.03 10.51 0.55
CA TYR A 151 -1.99 9.59 1.69
C TYR A 151 -3.23 8.70 1.77
N TRP A 152 -3.13 7.62 2.55
CA TRP A 152 -4.25 6.76 2.91
C TRP A 152 -4.08 6.26 4.35
N GLY A 153 -5.16 5.76 4.95
CA GLY A 153 -5.13 5.17 6.30
C GLY A 153 -5.11 6.18 7.46
N LEU A 154 -5.07 7.49 7.17
CA LEU A 154 -5.34 8.54 8.15
C LEU A 154 -6.84 8.81 8.25
N ILE A 155 -7.55 7.88 8.89
CA ILE A 155 -9.01 7.93 9.08
C ILE A 155 -9.38 7.84 10.56
N GLU A 156 -10.65 8.09 10.87
CA GLU A 156 -11.25 7.82 12.17
C GLU A 156 -12.24 6.66 12.05
N ASP A 157 -11.98 5.58 12.76
CA ASP A 157 -12.80 4.38 12.87
C ASP A 157 -12.72 3.83 14.32
N GLU A 158 -13.21 2.61 14.56
CA GLU A 158 -13.16 1.98 15.89
C GLU A 158 -11.74 1.61 16.35
N CYS A 159 -10.81 1.42 15.42
CA CYS A 159 -9.44 0.97 15.64
C CYS A 159 -8.45 2.11 15.79
N ARG A 160 -8.72 3.24 15.12
CA ARG A 160 -7.77 4.34 14.97
C ARG A 160 -8.45 5.69 14.85
N LYS A 161 -7.73 6.73 15.26
CA LYS A 161 -8.16 8.13 15.15
C LYS A 161 -7.00 8.95 14.64
N ALA A 162 -7.13 9.44 13.42
CA ALA A 162 -6.22 10.38 12.79
C ALA A 162 -6.84 11.77 12.72
N LYS A 163 -6.12 12.79 13.19
CA LYS A 163 -6.51 14.20 13.04
C LYS A 163 -5.29 15.03 12.68
N ILE A 164 -5.47 15.99 11.77
CA ILE A 164 -4.50 17.07 11.60
C ILE A 164 -4.84 18.15 12.61
N LEU A 165 -3.95 18.39 13.57
CA LEU A 165 -4.12 19.40 14.62
C LEU A 165 -3.19 20.58 14.36
N THR A 166 -3.39 21.68 15.09
CA THR A 166 -2.54 22.87 15.03
C THR A 166 -2.19 23.32 16.45
N GLU A 167 -0.90 23.49 16.73
CA GLU A 167 -0.35 23.96 18.00
C GLU A 167 0.74 25.00 17.70
N ASP A 168 0.65 26.19 18.29
CA ASP A 168 1.58 27.31 18.07
C ASP A 168 1.82 27.67 16.58
N GLY A 169 0.80 27.48 15.74
CA GLY A 169 0.85 27.76 14.30
C GLY A 169 1.45 26.62 13.45
N ASN A 170 1.91 25.53 14.06
CA ASN A 170 2.41 24.34 13.36
C ASN A 170 1.33 23.28 13.25
N GLN A 171 1.19 22.67 12.07
CA GLN A 171 0.29 21.54 11.86
C GLN A 171 1.00 20.22 12.12
N PHE A 172 0.31 19.24 12.70
CA PHE A 172 0.85 17.89 12.91
C PHE A 172 -0.24 16.83 12.81
N ILE A 173 0.15 15.61 12.45
CA ILE A 173 -0.73 14.44 12.47
C ILE A 173 -0.77 13.93 13.91
N SER A 174 -1.93 13.99 14.56
CA SER A 174 -2.19 13.22 15.79
C SER A 174 -2.84 11.90 15.42
N TYR A 175 -2.20 10.79 15.80
CA TYR A 175 -2.63 9.45 15.43
C TYR A 175 -2.64 8.54 16.66
N SER A 176 -3.78 7.95 16.97
CA SER A 176 -3.92 6.93 18.03
C SER A 176 -4.52 5.65 17.48
N TRP A 177 -4.10 4.50 18.00
CA TRP A 177 -4.57 3.20 17.57
C TRP A 177 -4.67 2.20 18.73
N GLU A 178 -5.47 1.16 18.52
CA GLU A 178 -5.57 -0.01 19.39
C GLU A 178 -5.82 -1.26 18.53
N SER A 179 -4.94 -2.27 18.69
CA SER A 179 -4.99 -3.56 18.01
C SER A 179 -4.64 -4.68 18.99
N GLY A 180 -5.14 -5.89 18.74
CA GLY A 180 -4.88 -7.06 19.59
C GLY A 180 -6.02 -8.08 19.55
N LYS A 181 -5.88 -9.19 20.30
CA LYS A 181 -6.83 -10.31 20.28
C LYS A 181 -8.27 -9.92 20.65
N ASP A 182 -8.43 -8.89 21.49
CA ASP A 182 -9.73 -8.41 21.95
C ASP A 182 -10.32 -7.31 21.04
N PHE A 183 -9.64 -6.96 19.95
CA PHE A 183 -10.06 -5.95 18.99
C PHE A 183 -10.19 -6.57 17.59
N PRO A 184 -11.24 -6.23 16.81
CA PRO A 184 -11.43 -6.76 15.45
C PRO A 184 -10.41 -6.21 14.43
N CYS A 185 -9.45 -5.40 14.88
CA CYS A 185 -8.56 -4.61 14.06
C CYS A 185 -7.23 -5.33 13.84
N ASN A 186 -7.13 -6.02 12.72
CA ASN A 186 -5.88 -6.55 12.19
C ASN A 186 -5.32 -5.57 11.14
N ASP A 187 -4.00 -5.42 11.07
CA ASP A 187 -3.29 -4.60 10.05
C ASP A 187 -3.55 -3.08 10.11
N ILE A 188 -3.20 -2.44 11.23
CA ILE A 188 -3.26 -0.97 11.36
C ILE A 188 -2.06 -0.33 10.68
N LYS A 189 -2.28 0.20 9.47
CA LYS A 189 -1.26 0.91 8.69
C LYS A 189 -1.81 2.16 8.03
N TRP A 190 -0.92 3.11 7.78
CA TRP A 190 -1.17 4.26 6.92
C TRP A 190 0.09 4.53 6.09
N GLY A 191 -0.07 5.22 4.98
CA GLY A 191 1.05 5.48 4.09
C GLY A 191 0.81 6.68 3.22
N PHE A 192 1.86 7.09 2.52
CA PHE A 192 1.80 8.23 1.62
C PHE A 192 2.77 8.06 0.45
N SER A 193 2.45 8.76 -0.64
CA SER A 193 3.34 8.99 -1.76
C SER A 193 3.73 10.47 -1.80
N TRP A 194 5.03 10.73 -1.87
CA TRP A 194 5.56 12.09 -1.99
C TRP A 194 5.67 12.54 -3.46
N SER A 195 5.55 11.61 -4.39
CA SER A 195 5.68 11.83 -5.83
C SER A 195 4.34 11.98 -6.54
N GLY A 196 3.23 12.15 -5.80
CA GLY A 196 1.88 12.10 -6.37
C GLY A 196 1.62 10.77 -7.07
N TRP A 197 2.09 9.67 -6.48
CA TRP A 197 2.04 8.31 -7.01
C TRP A 197 2.86 8.07 -8.29
N HIS A 198 3.76 8.96 -8.69
CA HIS A 198 4.73 8.57 -9.73
C HIS A 198 5.75 7.58 -9.12
N PRO A 199 6.16 6.53 -9.84
CA PRO A 199 7.21 5.65 -9.36
C PRO A 199 8.52 6.43 -9.19
N VAL A 200 9.26 6.10 -8.14
CA VAL A 200 10.49 6.81 -7.79
C VAL A 200 11.66 5.83 -7.83
N ASP A 201 12.74 6.24 -8.49
CA ASP A 201 13.95 5.44 -8.62
C ASP A 201 14.91 5.66 -7.44
N PHE A 202 15.01 4.65 -6.59
CA PHE A 202 15.92 4.56 -5.45
C PHE A 202 17.21 3.77 -5.75
N ALA A 203 17.42 3.29 -6.99
CA ALA A 203 18.55 2.45 -7.34
C ALA A 203 19.90 3.16 -7.16
N ASN A 204 19.93 4.47 -7.37
CA ASN A 204 21.13 5.31 -7.29
C ASN A 204 21.09 6.31 -6.13
N LEU A 205 20.40 5.98 -5.02
CA LEU A 205 20.35 6.86 -3.86
C LEU A 205 21.74 7.17 -3.29
N PRO A 206 22.05 8.44 -2.99
CA PRO A 206 23.21 8.78 -2.18
C PRO A 206 23.18 8.02 -0.85
N SER A 207 24.34 7.58 -0.36
CA SER A 207 24.43 6.87 0.92
C SER A 207 23.99 7.72 2.12
N SER A 208 23.94 9.04 1.96
CA SER A 208 23.47 10.02 2.93
C SER A 208 21.96 10.22 2.91
N ALA A 209 21.24 9.64 1.94
CA ALA A 209 19.81 9.84 1.80
C ALA A 209 19.03 9.27 2.99
N SER A 210 18.06 10.03 3.50
CA SER A 210 17.28 9.66 4.67
C SER A 210 15.83 10.13 4.64
N LEU A 211 14.96 9.35 5.28
CA LEU A 211 13.66 9.78 5.76
C LEU A 211 13.85 10.43 7.13
N GLU A 212 13.44 11.69 7.27
CA GLU A 212 13.44 12.41 8.54
C GLU A 212 12.01 12.83 8.91
N PHE A 213 11.70 12.81 10.20
CA PHE A 213 10.44 13.32 10.75
C PHE A 213 10.61 13.62 12.24
N ASP A 214 9.75 14.49 12.76
CA ASP A 214 9.64 14.77 14.18
C ASP A 214 8.46 13.97 14.75
N ILE A 215 8.67 13.32 15.89
CA ILE A 215 7.67 12.50 16.58
C ILE A 215 7.58 12.88 18.06
N ARG A 216 6.37 12.91 18.60
CA ARG A 216 6.09 13.09 20.03
C ARG A 216 5.18 11.97 20.52
N SER A 217 5.55 11.33 21.62
CA SER A 217 4.76 10.24 22.22
C SER A 217 5.02 10.14 23.73
N THR A 218 3.99 9.79 24.51
CA THR A 218 4.15 9.57 25.97
C THR A 218 4.97 8.31 26.25
N ASP A 219 4.71 7.24 25.49
CA ASP A 219 5.36 5.94 25.59
C ASP A 219 5.98 5.56 24.25
N MET A 220 7.00 4.70 24.25
CA MET A 220 7.60 4.20 23.01
C MET A 220 6.62 3.30 22.26
N PRO A 221 6.07 3.73 21.11
CA PRO A 221 5.08 2.94 20.41
C PRO A 221 5.75 1.84 19.57
N ASN A 222 5.05 0.71 19.39
CA ASN A 222 5.51 -0.35 18.51
C ASN A 222 5.13 -0.04 17.06
N ILE A 223 6.02 0.66 16.36
CA ILE A 223 5.85 1.11 14.97
C ILE A 223 6.97 0.51 14.12
N LYS A 224 6.61 -0.01 12.95
CA LYS A 224 7.54 -0.25 11.85
C LYS A 224 7.35 0.79 10.76
N ILE A 225 8.44 1.20 10.13
CA ILE A 225 8.44 2.14 9.01
C ILE A 225 9.04 1.44 7.82
N GLY A 226 8.38 1.52 6.67
CA GLY A 226 8.76 0.76 5.49
C GLY A 226 8.52 1.48 4.19
N VAL A 227 8.98 0.83 3.12
CA VAL A 227 8.77 1.24 1.74
C VAL A 227 8.08 0.10 0.99
N ILE A 228 7.20 0.46 0.05
CA ILE A 228 6.52 -0.49 -0.83
C ILE A 228 6.74 -0.04 -2.28
N ASP A 229 7.03 -0.99 -3.18
CA ASP A 229 7.11 -0.77 -4.63
C ASP A 229 5.77 -1.06 -5.35
N TYR A 230 5.68 -0.76 -6.65
CA TYR A 230 4.47 -1.02 -7.45
C TYR A 230 4.14 -2.49 -7.72
N ASN A 231 5.03 -3.41 -7.34
CA ASN A 231 4.83 -4.85 -7.37
C ASN A 231 4.66 -5.44 -5.96
N PHE A 232 4.42 -4.59 -4.97
CA PHE A 232 4.20 -4.92 -3.56
C PHE A 232 5.40 -5.58 -2.85
N GLY A 233 6.59 -5.53 -3.48
CA GLY A 233 7.85 -5.75 -2.77
C GLY A 233 7.96 -4.71 -1.66
N ASN A 234 8.28 -5.16 -0.45
CA ASN A 234 8.28 -4.30 0.72
C ASN A 234 9.37 -4.70 1.72
N HIS A 235 9.77 -3.72 2.51
CA HIS A 235 10.72 -3.88 3.61
C HIS A 235 10.41 -2.82 4.66
N SER A 236 10.57 -3.18 5.93
CA SER A 236 10.33 -2.27 7.03
C SER A 236 11.33 -2.49 8.15
N VAL A 237 11.60 -1.43 8.90
CA VAL A 237 12.47 -1.42 10.08
C VAL A 237 11.68 -0.99 11.29
N ALA A 238 12.07 -1.46 12.48
CA ALA A 238 11.47 -1.01 13.72
C ALA A 238 11.88 0.42 14.04
N LEU A 239 10.92 1.29 14.40
CA LEU A 239 11.17 2.67 14.79
C LEU A 239 12.14 2.74 15.98
N SER A 240 12.05 1.80 16.92
CA SER A 240 12.90 1.73 18.11
C SER A 240 14.40 1.65 17.78
N SER A 241 14.78 1.17 16.60
CA SER A 241 16.18 1.13 16.15
C SER A 241 16.76 2.50 15.81
N TYR A 242 15.90 3.48 15.52
CA TYR A 242 16.30 4.84 15.11
C TYR A 242 15.85 5.91 16.09
N TYR A 243 15.10 5.52 17.12
CA TYR A 243 14.60 6.44 18.13
C TYR A 243 15.73 6.82 19.11
N PRO A 244 15.99 8.12 19.33
CA PRO A 244 17.08 8.55 20.21
C PRO A 244 16.94 8.01 21.63
N GLN A 245 18.01 7.40 22.14
CA GLN A 245 18.05 6.88 23.50
C GLN A 245 17.98 8.04 24.50
N ASN A 246 17.11 7.92 25.51
CA ASN A 246 16.76 8.92 26.55
C ASN A 246 15.72 9.98 26.19
N SER A 247 15.13 9.92 25.00
CA SER A 247 13.99 10.77 24.63
C SER A 247 12.67 10.21 25.17
N LYS A 248 12.52 10.17 26.49
CA LYS A 248 11.27 9.78 27.15
C LYS A 248 10.43 11.03 27.44
N GLY A 249 9.14 10.98 27.11
CA GLY A 249 8.17 12.01 27.49
C GLY A 249 7.57 12.78 26.31
N SER A 250 6.68 13.71 26.62
CA SER A 250 5.83 14.46 25.68
C SER A 250 6.55 15.56 24.89
N SER A 251 7.86 15.45 24.64
CA SER A 251 8.60 16.40 23.81
C SER A 251 8.77 15.87 22.39
N TRP A 252 8.90 16.77 21.41
CA TRP A 252 9.24 16.42 20.04
C TRP A 252 10.66 15.88 19.93
N VAL A 253 10.81 14.82 19.14
CA VAL A 253 12.07 14.11 18.93
C VAL A 253 12.26 13.91 17.44
N ARG A 254 13.43 14.26 16.91
CA ARG A 254 13.77 14.01 15.51
C ARG A 254 14.23 12.58 15.32
N VAL A 255 13.65 11.90 14.34
CA VAL A 255 14.05 10.58 13.88
C VAL A 255 14.63 10.70 12.48
N LYS A 256 15.73 9.98 12.23
CA LYS A 256 16.39 9.90 10.93
C LYS A 256 16.65 8.44 10.57
N ILE A 257 16.06 8.00 9.46
CA ILE A 257 16.20 6.64 8.94
C ILE A 257 16.93 6.70 7.59
N PRO A 258 18.13 6.13 7.46
CA PRO A 258 18.80 6.00 6.17
C PRO A 258 17.92 5.24 5.17
N LEU A 259 17.70 5.78 3.97
CA LEU A 259 16.84 5.14 2.98
C LEU A 259 17.36 3.77 2.55
N LYS A 260 18.68 3.57 2.56
CA LYS A 260 19.32 2.27 2.30
C LYS A 260 18.81 1.15 3.22
N ASP A 261 18.41 1.49 4.46
CA ASP A 261 17.90 0.52 5.43
C ASP A 261 16.42 0.19 5.13
N LEU A 262 15.72 1.05 4.37
CA LEU A 262 14.35 0.83 3.92
C LEU A 262 14.26 0.12 2.57
N VAL A 263 15.32 0.09 1.76
CA VAL A 263 15.36 -0.60 0.45
C VAL A 263 16.23 -1.85 0.45
N SER A 264 15.74 -2.88 1.12
CA SER A 264 16.35 -4.21 1.19
C SER A 264 15.38 -5.31 0.75
N GLY A 265 15.87 -6.55 0.62
CA GLY A 265 15.05 -7.70 0.25
C GLY A 265 14.52 -7.62 -1.18
N ASP A 266 13.26 -7.99 -1.37
CA ASP A 266 12.60 -8.13 -2.68
C ASP A 266 12.10 -6.82 -3.29
N ILE A 267 12.46 -5.67 -2.69
CA ILE A 267 12.08 -4.35 -3.23
C ILE A 267 12.72 -4.11 -4.60
N GLN A 268 11.89 -3.74 -5.58
CA GLN A 268 12.31 -3.15 -6.84
C GLN A 268 12.66 -1.69 -6.65
N LYS A 269 13.96 -1.43 -6.44
CA LYS A 269 14.48 -0.11 -6.06
C LYS A 269 14.18 0.98 -7.09
N ASP A 270 14.01 0.64 -8.36
CA ASP A 270 13.72 1.59 -9.43
C ASP A 270 12.21 1.87 -9.61
N ASN A 271 11.37 1.38 -8.70
CA ASN A 271 9.91 1.38 -8.86
C ASN A 271 9.15 1.65 -7.54
N ILE A 272 9.70 2.52 -6.70
CA ILE A 272 9.15 2.80 -5.38
C ILE A 272 7.83 3.56 -5.47
N LYS A 273 6.83 3.12 -4.70
CA LYS A 273 5.47 3.68 -4.67
C LYS A 273 5.25 4.63 -3.49
N GLN A 274 5.62 4.19 -2.29
CA GLN A 274 5.18 4.83 -1.05
C GLN A 274 6.03 4.48 0.16
N ILE A 275 5.92 5.31 1.20
CA ILE A 275 6.36 5.01 2.57
C ILE A 275 5.14 4.63 3.40
N VAL A 276 5.30 3.68 4.31
CA VAL A 276 4.25 3.18 5.19
C VAL A 276 4.67 3.17 6.65
N PHE A 277 3.72 3.50 7.52
CA PHE A 277 3.80 3.33 8.97
C PHE A 277 2.87 2.18 9.36
N ILE A 278 3.42 1.17 10.02
CA ILE A 278 2.72 -0.04 10.45
C ILE A 278 2.71 -0.05 11.97
N HIS A 279 1.51 -0.11 12.54
CA HIS A 279 1.25 0.04 13.97
C HIS A 279 0.79 -1.27 14.57
N SER A 280 1.21 -1.55 15.80
CA SER A 280 0.78 -2.73 16.55
C SER A 280 0.59 -2.42 18.02
N GLY A 281 -0.22 -3.25 18.69
CA GLY A 281 -0.64 -3.02 20.07
C GLY A 281 -1.47 -1.74 20.18
N LYS A 282 -1.23 -0.98 21.24
CA LYS A 282 -1.89 0.29 21.53
C LYS A 282 -0.86 1.42 21.53
N GLY A 283 -1.22 2.57 20.97
CA GLY A 283 -0.34 3.73 21.03
C GLY A 283 -1.00 5.02 20.59
N LYS A 284 -0.29 6.12 20.85
CA LYS A 284 -0.63 7.45 20.36
C LYS A 284 0.66 8.19 20.05
N ILE A 285 0.71 8.83 18.89
CA ILE A 285 1.81 9.66 18.45
C ILE A 285 1.28 10.97 17.89
N ASP A 286 2.11 11.99 17.96
CA ASP A 286 2.03 13.14 17.08
C ASP A 286 3.24 13.10 16.12
N LEU A 287 3.02 13.40 14.84
CA LEU A 287 4.02 13.39 13.78
C LEU A 287 4.01 14.70 13.00
N ASP A 288 5.19 15.22 12.71
CA ASP A 288 5.38 16.45 11.94
C ASP A 288 6.69 16.37 11.13
N ASN A 289 6.91 17.33 10.22
CA ASN A 289 8.16 17.55 9.49
C ASN A 289 8.67 16.32 8.72
N ILE A 290 7.76 15.53 8.14
CA ILE A 290 8.12 14.36 7.33
C ILE A 290 8.81 14.84 6.05
N LYS A 291 10.07 14.42 5.85
CA LYS A 291 10.95 14.88 4.78
C LYS A 291 11.80 13.75 4.21
N LEU A 292 12.02 13.79 2.91
CA LEU A 292 13.12 13.06 2.28
C LEU A 292 14.29 14.02 2.05
N LEU A 293 15.50 13.56 2.36
CA LEU A 293 16.74 14.35 2.27
C LEU A 293 17.83 13.55 1.55
N ASN A 294 18.72 14.23 0.82
CA ASN A 294 19.92 13.64 0.19
C ASN A 294 21.24 14.13 0.81
N SER A 295 21.20 14.56 2.09
CA SER A 295 22.16 15.46 2.78
C SER A 295 22.17 16.90 2.31
#